data_AF-A0A1H0MXV6-F1
#
_entry.id   AF-A0A1H0MXV6-F1
#
_cell.length_a   1.000
_cell.length_b   1.000
_cell.length_c   1.000
_cell.angle_alpha   90.00
_cell.angle_beta   90.00
_cell.angle_gamma   90.00
#
_symmetry.space_group_name_H-M   'P 1'
#
loop_
_entity.id
_entity.type
_entity.pdbx_description
1 polymer ?
#
loop_
_entity_poly.entity_id
_entity_poly.type
_entity_poly.pdbx_seq_one_letter_code
_entity_poly.pdbx_strand_id
1 'polypeptide(L)'
;MGIKEDTEFTRQCGLRTIEQAKKAPGCKIRWALSNTHEEIDVCDQYAHGGVNGDGVYSPDECPPYPAHEGCKCCLILEPRPVSDILEWHKNPASHPDLEEWFQKNKDNL
;
A
#
# COMPACT_ATOMS: atom_id res chain seq x y z
N MET A 1 4.61 7.02 29.42
CA MET A 1 3.75 7.90 28.59
C MET A 1 4.48 8.14 27.26
N GLY A 2 4.76 7.09 26.47
CA GLY A 2 5.61 7.21 25.27
C GLY A 2 5.23 6.24 24.15
N ILE A 3 5.04 4.96 24.44
CA ILE A 3 4.78 3.94 23.40
C ILE A 3 3.40 4.08 22.72
N LYS A 4 2.38 4.59 23.44
CA LYS A 4 1.02 4.78 22.90
C LYS A 4 0.93 5.94 21.90
N GLU A 5 1.65 7.03 22.16
CA GLU A 5 1.69 8.20 21.26
C GLU A 5 2.44 7.84 19.97
N ASP A 6 3.52 7.06 20.08
CA ASP A 6 4.28 6.54 18.93
C ASP A 6 3.42 5.63 18.03
N THR A 7 2.61 4.76 18.64
CA THR A 7 1.75 3.83 17.88
C THR A 7 0.65 4.58 17.12
N GLU A 8 0.05 5.60 17.72
CA GLU A 8 -0.96 6.43 17.04
C GLU A 8 -0.33 7.25 15.90
N PHE A 9 0.85 7.84 16.12
CA PHE A 9 1.57 8.54 15.06
C PHE A 9 1.87 7.61 13.87
N THR A 10 2.38 6.41 14.14
CA THR A 10 2.61 5.37 13.14
C THR A 10 1.33 5.08 12.36
N ARG A 11 0.19 4.86 13.04
CA ARG A 11 -1.11 4.64 12.39
C ARG A 11 -1.48 5.76 11.43
N GLN A 12 -1.35 7.02 11.85
CA GLN A 12 -1.66 8.18 11.01
C GLN A 12 -0.73 8.27 9.79
N CYS A 13 0.55 7.96 9.92
CA CYS A 13 1.46 7.87 8.78
C CYS A 13 1.02 6.81 7.77
N GLY A 14 0.64 5.61 8.22
CA GLY A 14 0.15 4.56 7.33
C GLY A 14 -1.16 4.90 6.64
N LEU A 15 -2.12 5.50 7.37
CA LEU A 15 -3.38 5.98 6.78
C LEU A 15 -3.13 6.99 5.66
N ARG A 16 -2.20 7.94 5.86
CA ARG A 16 -1.83 8.91 4.82
C ARG A 16 -1.20 8.23 3.60
N THR A 17 -0.34 7.24 3.80
CA THR A 17 0.22 6.44 2.70
C THR A 17 -0.90 5.76 1.91
N ILE A 18 -1.86 5.15 2.60
CA ILE A 18 -3.00 4.48 1.96
C ILE A 18 -3.86 5.48 1.16
N GLU A 19 -4.19 6.62 1.74
CA GLU A 19 -4.95 7.67 1.07
C GLU A 19 -4.21 8.23 -0.16
N GLN A 20 -2.89 8.36 -0.08
CA GLN A 20 -2.06 8.79 -1.20
C GLN A 20 -2.07 7.76 -2.32
N ALA A 21 -1.97 6.46 -1.99
CA ALA A 21 -2.02 5.38 -2.98
C ALA A 21 -3.35 5.37 -3.74
N LYS A 22 -4.48 5.59 -3.06
CA LYS A 22 -5.82 5.66 -3.69
C LYS A 22 -5.93 6.75 -4.76
N LYS A 23 -5.23 7.87 -4.58
CA LYS A 23 -5.25 9.02 -5.50
C LYS A 23 -4.26 8.90 -6.66
N ALA A 24 -3.30 7.97 -6.58
CA ALA A 24 -2.26 7.81 -7.59
C ALA A 24 -2.62 6.72 -8.62
N PRO A 25 -2.29 6.89 -9.92
CA PRO A 25 -2.73 6.00 -10.99
C PRO A 25 -2.29 4.55 -10.82
N GLY A 26 -3.25 3.68 -10.44
CA GLY A 26 -3.01 2.26 -10.23
C GLY A 26 -1.87 1.96 -9.23
N CYS A 27 -1.61 2.88 -8.30
CA CYS A 27 -0.57 2.75 -7.29
C CYS A 27 -0.99 1.71 -6.25
N LYS A 28 -0.03 0.88 -5.84
CA LYS A 28 -0.22 -0.15 -4.82
C LYS A 28 0.54 0.22 -3.54
N ILE A 29 0.37 -0.60 -2.52
CA ILE A 29 1.03 -0.41 -1.22
C ILE A 29 1.82 -1.67 -0.90
N ARG A 30 3.08 -1.51 -0.55
CA ARG A 30 3.94 -2.60 -0.06
C ARG A 30 4.03 -2.55 1.46
N TRP A 31 3.80 -3.68 2.11
CA TRP A 31 4.16 -3.88 3.51
C TRP A 31 5.64 -4.20 3.61
N ALA A 32 6.44 -3.31 4.19
CA ALA A 32 7.87 -3.47 4.31
C ALA A 32 8.27 -3.73 5.77
N LEU A 33 8.97 -4.85 6.00
CA LEU A 33 9.57 -5.15 7.29
C LEU A 33 10.71 -4.16 7.58
N SER A 34 10.80 -3.71 8.83
CA SER A 34 11.97 -2.97 9.29
C SER A 34 13.18 -3.90 9.36
N ASN A 35 14.39 -3.37 9.14
CA ASN A 35 15.63 -4.11 9.44
C ASN A 35 15.79 -4.45 10.92
N THR A 36 15.00 -3.82 11.80
CA THR A 36 14.93 -4.10 13.24
C THR A 36 13.72 -4.98 13.60
N HIS A 37 13.11 -5.64 12.61
CA HIS A 37 12.06 -6.62 12.82
C HIS A 37 12.71 -7.94 13.26
N GLU A 38 12.61 -8.27 14.54
CA GLU A 38 13.37 -9.37 15.14
C GLU A 38 12.53 -10.65 15.32
N GLU A 39 11.23 -10.50 15.52
CA GLU A 39 10.32 -11.61 15.83
C GLU A 39 9.46 -11.96 14.63
N ILE A 40 9.34 -13.26 14.33
CA ILE A 40 8.40 -13.72 13.32
C ILE A 40 6.98 -13.55 13.86
N ASP A 41 6.21 -12.66 13.26
CA ASP A 41 4.86 -12.33 13.68
C ASP A 41 3.91 -12.07 12.48
N VAL A 42 2.79 -11.38 12.73
CA VAL A 42 1.81 -11.07 11.69
C VAL A 42 2.38 -10.12 10.62
N CYS A 43 3.39 -9.30 10.93
CA CYS A 43 4.07 -8.47 9.94
C CYS A 43 4.74 -9.32 8.87
N ASP A 44 5.33 -10.47 9.22
CA ASP A 44 5.91 -11.39 8.23
C ASP A 44 4.83 -11.96 7.31
N GLN A 45 3.66 -12.28 7.88
CA GLN A 45 2.52 -12.73 7.07
C GLN A 45 2.06 -11.64 6.12
N TYR A 46 2.01 -10.39 6.56
CA TYR A 46 1.65 -9.26 5.70
C TYR A 46 2.74 -8.94 4.66
N ALA A 47 4.02 -9.09 5.00
CA ALA A 47 5.13 -8.88 4.07
C ALA A 47 5.21 -9.97 2.98
N HIS A 48 4.66 -11.16 3.23
CA HIS A 48 4.58 -12.27 2.26
C HIS A 48 3.14 -12.53 1.78
N GLY A 49 2.22 -11.62 2.06
CA GLY A 49 0.84 -11.71 1.62
C GLY A 49 0.62 -11.01 0.28
N GLY A 50 -0.61 -10.55 0.05
CA GLY A 50 -1.01 -9.99 -1.23
C GLY A 50 -1.22 -11.07 -2.30
N VAL A 51 -1.70 -10.66 -3.48
CA VAL A 51 -2.07 -11.59 -4.56
C VAL A 51 -0.87 -12.40 -5.06
N ASN A 52 0.32 -11.82 -5.00
CA ASN A 52 1.56 -12.43 -5.51
C ASN A 52 2.48 -12.97 -4.40
N GLY A 53 2.11 -12.83 -3.13
CA GLY A 53 2.97 -13.22 -2.00
C GLY A 53 4.20 -12.32 -1.80
N ASP A 54 4.18 -11.11 -2.35
CA ASP A 54 5.26 -10.11 -2.32
C ASP A 54 5.00 -8.96 -1.33
N GLY A 55 3.92 -9.07 -0.55
CA GLY A 55 3.50 -8.03 0.39
C GLY A 55 2.93 -6.79 -0.29
N VAL A 56 2.54 -6.88 -1.56
CA VAL A 56 1.94 -5.79 -2.32
C VAL A 56 0.42 -5.95 -2.38
N TYR A 57 -0.27 -4.90 -1.94
CA TYR A 57 -1.73 -4.85 -1.82
C TYR A 57 -2.33 -3.73 -2.65
N SER A 58 -3.55 -3.95 -3.13
CA SER A 58 -4.43 -2.86 -3.53
C SER A 58 -4.67 -1.93 -2.32
N PRO A 59 -4.82 -0.61 -2.49
CA PRO A 59 -5.03 0.30 -1.36
C PRO A 59 -6.28 0.01 -0.52
N ASP A 60 -7.29 -0.65 -1.13
CA ASP A 60 -8.53 -1.06 -0.46
C ASP A 60 -8.40 -2.41 0.28
N GLU A 61 -7.34 -3.18 0.00
CA GLU A 61 -7.10 -4.52 0.57
C GLU A 61 -5.87 -4.56 1.50
N CYS A 62 -5.26 -3.39 1.77
CA CYS A 62 -4.12 -3.29 2.67
C CYS A 62 -4.52 -3.74 4.09
N PRO A 63 -3.74 -4.63 4.74
CA PRO A 63 -3.99 -5.03 6.12
C PRO A 63 -3.99 -3.85 7.10
N PRO A 64 -4.62 -4.00 8.28
CA PRO A 64 -4.61 -2.97 9.32
C PRO A 64 -3.19 -2.61 9.75
N TYR A 65 -2.89 -1.30 9.76
CA TYR A 65 -1.58 -0.78 10.14
C TYR A 65 -1.72 0.27 11.27
N PRO A 66 -0.84 0.26 12.28
CA PRO A 66 0.20 -0.73 12.53
C PRO A 66 -0.39 -2.09 12.91
N ALA A 67 0.36 -3.17 12.67
CA ALA A 67 -0.08 -4.52 12.97
C ALA A 67 -0.16 -4.81 14.49
N HIS A 68 0.69 -4.16 15.28
CA HIS A 68 0.78 -4.31 16.72
C HIS A 68 1.34 -3.02 17.35
N GLU A 69 1.21 -2.89 18.67
CA GLU A 69 1.78 -1.76 19.40
C GLU A 69 3.30 -1.71 19.22
N GLY A 70 3.85 -0.51 19.02
CA GLY A 70 5.28 -0.32 18.83
C GLY A 70 5.87 -0.86 17.51
N CYS A 71 5.03 -1.31 16.56
CA CYS A 71 5.47 -1.82 15.26
C CYS A 71 6.42 -0.83 14.56
N LYS A 72 7.53 -1.35 14.05
CA LYS A 72 8.58 -0.58 13.35
C LYS A 72 8.56 -0.76 11.84
N CYS A 73 7.77 -1.71 11.33
CA CYS A 73 7.51 -1.90 9.90
C CYS A 73 6.82 -0.67 9.30
N CYS A 74 6.78 -0.57 7.98
CA CYS A 74 6.20 0.58 7.30
C CYS A 74 5.38 0.18 6.06
N LEU A 75 4.45 1.07 5.69
CA LEU A 75 3.76 1.02 4.41
C LEU A 75 4.48 1.93 3.42
N ILE A 76 4.85 1.39 2.27
CA ILE A 76 5.54 2.10 1.19
C ILE A 76 4.64 2.15 -0.04
N LEU A 77 4.64 3.29 -0.75
CA LEU A 77 3.98 3.37 -2.05
C LEU A 77 4.75 2.54 -3.08
N GLU A 78 4.01 1.68 -3.78
CA GLU A 78 4.50 0.91 -4.91
C GLU A 78 3.89 1.51 -6.19
N PRO A 79 4.54 2.51 -6.80
CA PRO A 79 4.03 3.12 -8.02
C PRO A 79 4.04 2.11 -9.16
N ARG A 80 2.98 2.14 -9.97
CA ARG A 80 2.96 1.39 -11.22
C ARG A 80 4.09 1.88 -12.14
N PRO A 81 4.74 0.98 -12.90
CA PRO A 81 5.69 1.37 -13.93
C PRO A 81 5.07 2.38 -14.92
N VAL A 82 5.85 3.39 -15.31
CA VAL A 82 5.39 4.40 -16.27
C VAL A 82 5.05 3.77 -17.63
N SER A 83 5.72 2.67 -18.01
CA SER A 83 5.42 1.89 -19.22
C SER A 83 3.95 1.49 -19.29
N ASP A 84 3.44 0.87 -18.22
CA ASP A 84 2.06 0.38 -18.16
C ASP A 84 1.06 1.54 -18.32
N ILE A 85 1.36 2.70 -17.71
CA ILE A 85 0.51 3.89 -17.82
C ILE A 85 0.49 4.39 -19.27
N LEU A 86 1.63 4.39 -19.95
CA LEU A 86 1.73 4.79 -21.36
C LEU A 86 1.01 3.80 -22.29
N GLU A 87 1.05 2.51 -21.99
CA GLU A 87 0.34 1.46 -22.73
C GLU A 87 -1.18 1.59 -22.55
N TRP A 88 -1.63 1.76 -21.31
CA TRP A 88 -3.03 2.03 -20.97
C TRP A 88 -3.56 3.28 -21.67
N HIS A 89 -2.80 4.38 -21.65
CA HIS A 89 -3.20 5.62 -22.31
C HIS A 89 -3.42 5.43 -23.82
N LYS A 90 -2.68 4.52 -24.48
CA LYS A 90 -2.88 4.19 -25.90
C LYS A 90 -4.05 3.23 -26.12
N ASN A 91 -4.23 2.28 -25.22
CA ASN A 91 -5.29 1.28 -25.26
C ASN A 91 -5.76 0.95 -23.84
N PRO A 92 -6.89 1.51 -23.37
CA PRO A 92 -7.38 1.28 -22.01
C PRO A 92 -7.62 -0.20 -21.67
N ALA A 93 -7.90 -1.05 -22.66
CA ALA A 93 -8.09 -2.48 -22.47
C ALA A 93 -6.79 -3.25 -22.17
N SER A 94 -5.61 -2.63 -22.31
CA SER A 94 -4.32 -3.26 -22.00
C SER A 94 -4.09 -3.48 -20.50
N HIS A 95 -4.66 -2.60 -19.67
CA HIS A 95 -4.57 -2.65 -18.21
C HIS A 95 -5.95 -2.44 -17.60
N PRO A 96 -6.78 -3.49 -17.52
CA PRO A 96 -8.17 -3.38 -17.06
C PRO A 96 -8.28 -2.92 -15.60
N ASP A 97 -7.32 -3.27 -14.75
CA ASP A 97 -7.24 -2.84 -13.36
C ASP A 97 -6.95 -1.33 -13.24
N LEU A 98 -6.09 -0.79 -14.11
CA LEU A 98 -5.84 0.65 -14.18
C LEU A 98 -7.06 1.41 -14.73
N GLU A 99 -7.75 0.84 -15.72
CA GLU A 99 -8.99 1.41 -16.26
C GLU A 99 -10.11 1.44 -15.21
N GLU A 100 -10.30 0.36 -14.46
CA GLU A 100 -11.27 0.32 -13.36
C GLU A 100 -10.97 1.40 -12.32
N TRP A 101 -9.70 1.52 -11.90
CA TRP A 101 -9.27 2.58 -11.00
C TRP A 101 -9.56 3.96 -11.58
N PHE A 102 -9.26 4.20 -12.86
CA PHE A 102 -9.48 5.50 -13.49
C PHE A 102 -10.97 5.85 -13.54
N GLN A 103 -11.82 4.92 -13.99
CA GLN A 103 -13.28 5.15 -14.04
C GLN A 103 -13.88 5.41 -12.66
N LYS A 104 -13.36 4.76 -11.60
CA LYS A 104 -13.78 4.99 -10.22
C LYS A 104 -13.36 6.35 -9.67
N ASN A 105 -12.23 6.92 -10.14
CA ASN A 105 -11.63 8.12 -9.54
C ASN A 105 -11.67 9.37 -10.44
N LYS A 106 -12.04 9.25 -11.73
CA LYS A 106 -12.02 10.35 -12.72
C LYS A 106 -12.77 11.62 -12.31
N ASP A 107 -13.79 11.50 -11.46
CA ASP A 107 -14.60 12.64 -11.01
C ASP A 107 -13.95 13.39 -9.82
N ASN A 108 -12.89 12.82 -9.24
CA ASN A 108 -12.18 13.34 -8.06
C ASN A 108 -10.67 13.59 -8.31
N LEU A 109 -10.21 13.46 -9.56
CA LEU A 109 -8.85 13.76 -10.02
C LEU A 109 -8.76 15.18 -10.58
#